data_AF-A0A1S3YJ07-F1
#
_entry.id   AF-A0A1S3YJ07-F1
#
_cell.length_a   1.000
_cell.length_b   1.000
_cell.length_c   1.000
_cell.angle_alpha   90.00
_cell.angle_beta   90.00
_cell.angle_gamma   90.00
#
_symmetry.space_group_name_H-M   'P 1'
#
loop_
_entity.id
_entity.type
_entity.pdbx_description
1 polymer ?
#
loop_
_entity_poly.entity_id
_entity_poly.type
_entity_poly.pdbx_seq_one_letter_code
_entity_poly.pdbx_strand_id
1 'polypeptide(L)'
;MGNSKHQTHLVYPHVEDLSKRFKSVEFKYNPRFYNELADALATLASVLPDPGNVHIDPLEIQVRERHSYCNAIEMEPDVQPWNHDIKRFVKTKEYPEQASGDQKRTNYQKACKQFLFERRSPIQKNS
;
A
#
# COMPACT_ATOMS: atom_id res chain seq x y z
N MET A 1 -21.60 36.89 -11.27
CA MET A 1 -20.33 37.37 -10.67
C MET A 1 -20.52 37.39 -9.16
N GLY A 2 -19.82 36.53 -8.41
CA GLY A 2 -20.00 36.41 -6.96
C GLY A 2 -19.25 35.21 -6.42
N ASN A 3 -17.94 35.36 -6.27
CA ASN A 3 -17.00 34.30 -5.93
C ASN A 3 -17.18 33.87 -4.47
N SER A 4 -17.59 32.62 -4.23
CA SER A 4 -17.54 31.99 -2.91
C SER A 4 -16.08 31.60 -2.62
N LYS A 5 -15.36 32.49 -1.93
CA LYS A 5 -14.04 32.18 -1.41
C LYS A 5 -14.17 31.78 0.06
N HIS A 6 -13.43 30.73 0.41
CA HIS A 6 -12.90 30.42 1.74
C HIS A 6 -13.72 29.50 2.67
N GLN A 7 -13.91 28.25 2.25
CA GLN A 7 -14.03 27.09 3.16
C GLN A 7 -12.65 26.44 3.40
N THR A 8 -11.60 27.23 3.60
CA THR A 8 -10.22 26.73 3.79
C THR A 8 -9.58 27.13 5.12
N HIS A 9 -10.22 27.98 5.93
CA HIS A 9 -9.62 28.52 7.16
C HIS A 9 -9.89 27.72 8.45
N LEU A 10 -10.76 26.71 8.43
CA LEU A 10 -11.15 25.97 9.66
C LEU A 10 -10.42 24.63 9.86
N VAL A 11 -9.78 24.10 8.83
CA VAL A 11 -9.07 22.81 8.91
C VAL A 11 -7.78 22.96 9.72
N TYR A 12 -7.09 24.09 9.56
CA TYR A 12 -5.77 24.32 10.15
C TYR A 12 -5.78 24.41 11.69
N PRO A 13 -6.70 25.19 12.33
CA PRO A 13 -6.74 25.29 13.79
C PRO A 13 -7.09 23.94 14.47
N HIS A 14 -7.96 23.15 13.84
CA HIS A 14 -8.36 21.86 14.38
C HIS A 14 -7.21 20.84 14.33
N VAL A 15 -6.46 20.81 13.24
CA VAL A 15 -5.27 19.95 13.09
C VAL A 15 -4.19 20.33 14.10
N GLU A 16 -3.98 21.63 14.35
CA GLU A 16 -3.04 22.10 15.37
C GLU A 16 -3.45 21.64 16.78
N ASP A 17 -4.71 21.81 17.17
CA ASP A 17 -5.19 21.39 18.49
C ASP A 17 -5.15 19.87 18.68
N LEU A 18 -5.44 19.10 17.63
CA LEU A 18 -5.26 17.65 17.64
C LEU A 18 -3.79 17.26 17.83
N SER A 19 -2.87 17.94 17.15
CA SER A 19 -1.43 17.63 17.22
C SER A 19 -0.88 17.72 18.65
N LYS A 20 -1.42 18.65 19.47
CA LYS A 20 -1.03 18.84 20.88
C LYS A 20 -1.34 17.63 21.76
N ARG A 21 -2.23 16.73 21.33
CA ARG A 21 -2.59 15.50 22.07
C ARG A 21 -1.55 14.39 21.93
N PHE A 22 -0.62 14.51 20.98
CA PHE A 22 0.41 13.51 20.70
C PHE A 22 1.78 14.01 21.17
N LYS A 23 2.66 13.10 21.58
CA LYS A 23 4.05 13.44 21.98
C LYS A 23 4.86 14.03 20.81
N SER A 24 4.61 13.53 19.61
CA SER A 24 5.16 14.05 18.36
C SER A 24 4.27 13.63 17.18
N VAL A 25 4.22 14.45 16.14
CA VAL A 25 3.51 14.19 14.89
C VAL A 25 4.43 14.56 13.73
N GLU A 26 4.51 13.69 12.72
CA GLU A 26 5.27 13.94 11.50
C GLU A 26 4.33 13.89 10.30
N PHE A 27 4.40 14.88 9.42
CA PHE A 27 3.59 14.96 8.21
C PHE A 27 4.42 14.52 7.01
N LYS A 28 4.00 13.46 6.32
CA LYS A 28 4.63 12.95 5.09
C LYS A 28 3.64 12.95 3.95
N TYR A 29 4.08 13.44 2.80
CA TYR A 29 3.33 13.29 1.56
C TYR A 29 3.41 11.85 1.06
N ASN A 30 2.25 11.21 0.90
CA ASN A 30 2.12 9.90 0.28
C ASN A 30 1.25 10.06 -0.97
N PRO A 31 1.78 9.74 -2.18
CA PRO A 31 0.97 9.77 -3.40
C PRO A 31 -0.28 8.91 -3.26
N ARG A 32 -1.36 9.33 -3.92
CA ARG A 32 -2.68 8.67 -3.90
C ARG A 32 -2.63 7.15 -4.10
N PHE A 33 -1.79 6.70 -5.04
CA PHE A 33 -1.56 5.28 -5.32
C PHE A 33 -1.11 4.45 -4.11
N TYR A 34 -0.47 5.07 -3.12
CA TYR A 34 -0.05 4.39 -1.88
C TYR A 34 -1.04 4.57 -0.73
N ASN A 35 -2.14 5.29 -0.94
CA ASN A 35 -3.13 5.63 0.08
C ASN A 35 -4.53 5.12 -0.28
N GLU A 36 -4.60 3.99 -1.00
CA GLU A 36 -5.84 3.40 -1.52
C GLU A 36 -6.89 3.15 -0.42
N LEU A 37 -6.46 2.81 0.79
CA LEU A 37 -7.37 2.65 1.92
C LEU A 37 -8.05 3.97 2.31
N ALA A 38 -7.32 5.08 2.38
CA ALA A 38 -7.90 6.37 2.71
C ALA A 38 -8.88 6.84 1.61
N ASP A 39 -8.54 6.59 0.34
CA ASP A 39 -9.44 6.88 -0.79
C ASP A 39 -10.71 6.03 -0.74
N ALA A 40 -10.60 4.74 -0.44
CA ALA A 40 -11.75 3.85 -0.30
C ALA A 40 -12.65 4.30 0.85
N LEU A 41 -12.08 4.68 1.99
CA LEU A 41 -12.81 5.21 3.14
C LEU A 41 -13.49 6.54 2.83
N ALA A 42 -12.82 7.46 2.13
CA ALA A 42 -13.41 8.73 1.70
C ALA A 42 -14.57 8.52 0.71
N THR A 43 -14.44 7.52 -0.17
CA THR A 43 -15.51 7.14 -1.11
C THR A 43 -16.68 6.50 -0.38
N LEU A 44 -16.44 5.64 0.62
CA LEU A 44 -17.51 5.09 1.45
C LEU A 44 -18.23 6.20 2.22
N ALA A 45 -17.48 7.11 2.84
CA ALA A 45 -18.03 8.23 3.59
C ALA A 45 -18.88 9.17 2.72
N SER A 46 -18.57 9.34 1.43
CA SER A 46 -19.36 10.19 0.54
C SER A 46 -20.69 9.57 0.10
N VAL A 47 -20.80 8.24 0.16
CA VAL A 47 -22.03 7.50 -0.16
C VAL A 47 -22.93 7.38 1.07
N LEU A 48 -22.36 7.51 2.26
CA LEU A 48 -23.14 7.46 3.49
C LEU A 48 -23.97 8.74 3.67
N PRO A 49 -25.23 8.63 4.12
CA PRO A 49 -26.04 9.79 4.47
C PRO A 49 -25.41 10.54 5.64
N ASP A 50 -25.67 11.85 5.71
CA ASP A 50 -25.24 12.70 6.82
C ASP A 50 -25.69 12.07 8.16
N PRO A 51 -24.77 11.67 9.06
CA PRO A 51 -25.08 10.88 10.24
C PRO A 51 -25.76 11.70 11.35
N GLY A 52 -26.54 12.73 11.01
CA GLY A 52 -27.17 13.64 11.96
C GLY A 52 -27.98 12.91 13.05
N ASN A 53 -28.68 11.83 12.70
CA ASN A 53 -29.46 11.01 13.64
C ASN A 53 -29.39 9.48 13.40
N VAL A 54 -28.59 9.02 12.43
CA VAL A 54 -28.53 7.60 12.06
C VAL A 54 -27.36 6.94 12.78
N HIS A 55 -27.64 5.90 13.56
CA HIS A 55 -26.60 5.07 14.15
C HIS A 55 -25.93 4.27 13.04
N ILE A 56 -24.64 4.51 12.82
CA ILE A 56 -23.81 3.74 11.90
C ILE A 56 -22.91 2.87 12.77
N ASP A 57 -22.97 1.55 12.56
CA ASP A 57 -22.10 0.61 13.25
C ASP A 57 -20.63 0.93 12.94
N PRO A 58 -19.72 0.90 13.94
CA PRO A 58 -18.31 1.15 13.72
C PRO A 58 -17.71 0.18 12.69
N LEU A 59 -16.97 0.71 11.72
CA LEU A 59 -16.24 -0.11 10.76
C LEU A 59 -14.97 -0.67 11.41
N GLU A 60 -14.89 -1.99 11.58
CA GLU A 60 -13.69 -2.66 12.06
C GLU A 60 -12.63 -2.77 10.95
N ILE A 61 -11.45 -2.18 11.19
CA ILE A 61 -10.30 -2.29 10.29
C ILE A 61 -9.32 -3.29 10.88
N GLN A 62 -9.17 -4.44 10.24
CA GLN A 62 -8.16 -5.43 10.63
C GLN A 62 -6.84 -5.17 9.89
N VAL A 63 -5.79 -4.84 10.63
CA VAL A 63 -4.44 -4.74 10.08
C VAL A 63 -3.83 -6.14 10.05
N ARG A 64 -3.60 -6.68 8.84
CA ARG A 64 -2.88 -7.94 8.67
C ARG A 64 -1.40 -7.67 8.42
N GLU A 65 -0.53 -8.18 9.28
CA GLU A 65 0.92 -8.05 9.13
C GLU A 65 1.46 -8.82 7.92
N ARG A 66 0.77 -9.91 7.53
CA ARG A 66 1.07 -10.65 6.30
C ARG A 66 0.26 -10.09 5.13
N HIS A 67 0.96 -9.73 4.06
CA HIS A 67 0.35 -9.51 2.75
C HIS A 67 -0.47 -10.75 2.38
N SER A 68 -1.71 -10.57 1.96
CA SER A 68 -2.59 -11.63 1.44
C SER A 68 -1.94 -12.45 0.31
N TYR A 69 -0.95 -11.88 -0.36
CA TYR A 69 -0.16 -12.52 -1.41
C TYR A 69 0.82 -13.60 -0.90
N CYS A 70 1.24 -13.56 0.37
CA CYS A 70 2.15 -14.57 0.93
C CYS A 70 1.50 -15.95 1.05
N ASN A 71 0.17 -16.00 1.20
CA ASN A 71 -0.56 -17.26 1.30
C ASN A 71 -0.67 -18.00 -0.05
N ALA A 72 -0.35 -17.35 -1.17
CA ALA A 72 -0.38 -17.97 -2.50
C ALA A 72 1.01 -18.47 -2.99
N ILE A 73 2.08 -18.18 -2.24
CA ILE A 73 3.45 -18.60 -2.60
C ILE A 73 3.92 -19.75 -1.72
N GLU A 74 3.34 -19.93 -0.54
CA GLU A 74 3.49 -21.16 0.22
C GLU A 74 2.61 -22.24 -0.44
N MET A 75 3.27 -23.13 -1.19
CA MET A 75 2.82 -24.46 -1.66
C MET A 75 2.48 -24.59 -3.16
N GLU A 76 3.53 -24.60 -3.99
CA GLU A 76 3.69 -25.69 -4.96
C GLU A 76 5.18 -26.08 -5.07
N PRO A 77 5.55 -27.35 -4.87
CA PRO A 77 6.92 -27.85 -5.09
C PRO A 77 7.23 -28.04 -6.57
N ASP A 78 6.28 -27.76 -7.47
CA ASP A 78 6.53 -27.74 -8.89
C ASP A 78 7.23 -26.42 -9.22
N VAL A 79 8.57 -26.49 -9.31
CA VAL A 79 9.43 -25.35 -9.60
C VAL A 79 9.15 -24.90 -11.02
N GLN A 80 8.09 -24.10 -11.19
CA GLN A 80 7.76 -23.59 -12.50
C GLN A 80 8.96 -22.80 -13.04
N PRO A 81 9.32 -22.95 -14.32
CA PRO A 81 10.54 -22.39 -14.92
C PRO A 81 10.73 -20.89 -14.66
N TRP A 82 9.62 -20.14 -14.53
CA TRP A 82 9.66 -18.71 -14.23
C TRP A 82 10.32 -18.37 -12.89
N ASN A 83 10.29 -19.27 -11.89
CA ASN A 83 10.94 -19.03 -10.59
C ASN A 83 12.47 -19.00 -10.75
N HIS A 84 13.01 -19.94 -11.53
CA HIS A 84 14.42 -19.95 -11.88
C HIS A 84 14.83 -18.67 -12.63
N ASP A 85 14.02 -18.25 -13.61
CA ASP A 85 14.28 -17.05 -14.39
C ASP A 85 14.26 -15.76 -13.55
N ILE A 86 13.36 -15.66 -12.58
CA ILE A 86 13.32 -14.51 -11.66
C ILE A 86 14.50 -14.51 -10.72
N LYS A 87 14.87 -15.67 -10.14
CA LYS A 87 16.05 -15.78 -9.27
C LYS A 87 17.32 -15.38 -10.04
N ARG A 88 17.45 -15.82 -11.30
CA ARG A 88 18.53 -15.40 -12.19
C ARG A 88 18.50 -13.89 -12.45
N PHE A 89 17.33 -13.33 -12.79
CA PHE A 89 17.18 -11.89 -13.03
C PHE A 89 17.51 -11.04 -11.79
N VAL A 90 17.08 -11.45 -10.59
CA VAL A 90 17.39 -10.74 -9.35
C VAL A 90 18.90 -10.68 -9.12
N LYS A 91 19.61 -11.79 -9.40
CA LYS A 91 21.07 -11.93 -9.20
C LYS A 91 21.91 -11.24 -10.28
N THR A 92 21.51 -11.36 -11.55
CA THR A 92 22.32 -10.95 -12.71
C THR A 92 21.81 -9.70 -13.41
N LYS A 93 20.56 -9.28 -13.14
CA LYS A 93 19.82 -8.24 -13.87
C LYS A 93 19.61 -8.54 -15.35
N GLU A 94 19.81 -9.79 -15.77
CA GLU A 94 19.64 -10.25 -17.14
C GLU A 94 18.38 -11.11 -17.31
N TYR A 95 17.71 -10.97 -18.45
CA TYR A 95 16.57 -11.81 -18.82
C TYR A 95 17.04 -13.06 -19.58
N PRO A 96 16.28 -14.17 -19.53
CA PRO A 96 16.52 -15.30 -20.43
C PRO A 96 16.45 -14.86 -21.90
N GLU A 97 17.35 -15.37 -22.74
CA GLU A 97 17.43 -15.00 -24.17
C GLU A 97 16.12 -15.25 -24.92
N GLN A 98 15.42 -16.33 -24.56
CA GLN A 98 14.16 -16.76 -25.18
C GLN A 98 12.90 -16.12 -24.53
N ALA A 99 13.06 -15.19 -23.58
CA ALA A 99 11.92 -14.62 -22.89
C ALA A 99 11.14 -13.64 -23.79
N SER A 100 9.83 -13.88 -23.94
CA SER A 100 8.92 -12.95 -24.60
C SER A 100 8.83 -11.61 -23.84
N GLY A 101 8.32 -10.56 -24.50
CA GLY A 101 8.12 -9.26 -23.86
C GLY A 101 7.25 -9.35 -22.59
N ASP A 102 6.18 -10.14 -22.65
CA ASP A 102 5.29 -10.37 -21.52
C ASP A 102 5.96 -11.15 -20.38
N GLN A 103 6.83 -12.11 -20.73
CA GLN A 103 7.60 -12.86 -19.75
C GLN A 103 8.63 -11.96 -19.04
N LYS A 104 9.30 -11.08 -19.79
CA LYS A 104 10.23 -10.09 -19.23
C LYS A 104 9.50 -9.13 -18.28
N ARG A 105 8.34 -8.60 -18.70
CA ARG A 105 7.51 -7.73 -17.86
C ARG A 105 7.06 -8.44 -16.58
N THR A 106 6.60 -9.67 -16.69
CA THR A 106 6.14 -10.48 -15.55
C THR A 106 7.29 -10.78 -14.58
N ASN A 107 8.45 -11.17 -15.10
CA ASN A 107 9.65 -11.43 -14.29
C ASN A 107 10.14 -10.16 -13.58
N TYR A 108 10.16 -9.02 -14.27
CA TYR A 108 10.49 -7.73 -13.67
C TYR A 108 9.54 -7.35 -12.54
N GLN A 109 8.22 -7.44 -12.78
CA GLN A 109 7.21 -7.14 -11.78
C GLN A 109 7.36 -8.02 -10.53
N LYS A 110 7.57 -9.33 -10.72
CA LYS A 110 7.78 -10.27 -9.61
C LYS A 110 9.10 -9.98 -8.87
N ALA A 111 10.19 -9.67 -9.57
CA ALA A 111 11.46 -9.30 -8.96
C ALA A 111 11.38 -7.99 -8.15
N CYS A 112 10.68 -6.97 -8.65
CA CYS A 112 10.41 -5.74 -7.92
C CYS A 112 9.60 -6.00 -6.65
N LYS A 113 8.58 -6.88 -6.72
CA LYS A 113 7.81 -7.30 -5.54
C LYS A 113 8.68 -8.00 -4.50
N GLN A 114 9.57 -8.91 -4.93
CA GLN A 114 10.51 -9.61 -4.05
C GLN A 114 11.46 -8.63 -3.33
N PHE A 115 12.03 -7.68 -4.06
CA PHE A 115 12.92 -6.67 -3.48
C PHE A 115 12.21 -5.79 -2.44
N LEU A 116 10.95 -5.39 -2.70
CA LEU A 116 10.14 -4.64 -1.75
C LEU A 116 9.78 -5.47 -0.50
N PHE A 117 9.59 -6.79 -0.66
CA PHE A 117 9.37 -7.72 0.45
C PHE A 117 10.60 -7.87 1.36
N GLU A 118 11.79 -8.00 0.78
CA GLU A 118 13.05 -8.09 1.54
C GLU A 118 13.37 -6.82 2.32
N ARG A 119 12.99 -5.64 1.81
CA ARG A 119 13.15 -4.37 2.54
C ARG A 119 12.14 -4.15 3.67
N ARG A 120 11.00 -4.86 3.64
CA ARG A 120 9.96 -4.79 4.68
C ARG A 120 10.08 -5.88 5.74
N SER A 121 10.79 -6.97 5.44
CA SER A 121 11.12 -7.99 6.43
C SER A 121 12.25 -7.46 7.32
N PRO A 122 12.06 -7.26 8.63
CA PRO A 122 13.18 -7.05 9.52
C PRO A 122 14.02 -8.32 9.45
N ILE A 123 15.19 -8.23 8.82
CA ILE A 123 16.18 -9.29 8.87
C ILE A 123 16.52 -9.44 10.36
N GLN A 124 15.99 -10.47 11.01
CA GLN A 124 16.54 -10.99 12.26
C GLN A 124 17.95 -11.49 11.89
N LYS A 125 18.93 -10.57 11.92
CA LYS A 125 20.34 -10.93 11.94
C LYS A 125 20.64 -11.40 13.36
N ASN A 126 20.48 -12.70 13.55
CA ASN A 126 21.01 -13.39 14.72
C ASN A 126 22.53 -13.17 14.75
N SER A 127 23.03 -12.67 15.88
CA SER A 127 24.39 -12.91 16.37
C SER A 127 24.36 -12.94 17.89
#